data_AF-A0A8C6DFK0-F1
#
_entry.id   AF-A0A8C6DFK0-F1
#
_cell.length_a   1.000
_cell.length_b   1.000
_cell.length_c   1.000
_cell.angle_alpha   90.00
_cell.angle_beta   90.00
_cell.angle_gamma   90.00
#
_symmetry.space_group_name_H-M   'P 1'
#
loop_
_entity.id
_entity.type
_entity.pdbx_description
1 polymer ?
#
loop_
_entity_poly.entity_id
_entity_poly.type
_entity_poly.pdbx_seq_one_letter_code
_entity_poly.pdbx_strand_id
1 'polypeptide(L)'
;MAAHSIISCVYLCYCVGHKGKFGHKFLEFEFWPNGKLRYANNSNYKNDVMIRKEAYVHKSVMEELKRIIDDSEITKEDDALWPPPD
;
A
#
# COMPACT_ATOMS: atom_id res chain seq x y z
N MET A 1 -18.57 -14.69 -28.60
CA MET A 1 -18.07 -13.61 -27.71
C MET A 1 -17.87 -14.21 -26.34
N ALA A 2 -16.63 -14.58 -26.00
CA ALA A 2 -16.33 -15.13 -24.68
C ALA A 2 -16.42 -14.00 -23.65
N ALA A 3 -17.14 -14.25 -22.56
CA ALA A 3 -17.23 -13.35 -21.43
C ALA A 3 -15.81 -12.99 -20.98
N HIS A 4 -15.46 -11.70 -21.04
CA HIS A 4 -14.21 -11.21 -20.49
C HIS A 4 -14.19 -11.59 -19.00
N SER A 5 -13.22 -12.42 -18.62
CA SER A 5 -12.98 -12.88 -17.26
C SER A 5 -13.05 -11.69 -16.29
N ILE A 6 -14.04 -11.70 -15.40
CA ILE A 6 -14.08 -10.78 -14.26
C ILE A 6 -13.02 -11.25 -13.28
N ILE A 7 -11.78 -10.78 -13.43
CA ILE A 7 -10.87 -10.69 -12.29
C ILE A 7 -10.40 -9.24 -12.19
N SER A 8 -11.27 -8.38 -11.65
CA SER A 8 -10.90 -7.04 -11.19
C SER A 8 -11.24 -6.91 -9.72
N CYS A 9 -10.35 -7.33 -8.85
CA CYS A 9 -10.26 -6.73 -7.53
C CYS A 9 -8.81 -6.61 -7.11
N VAL A 10 -8.33 -5.37 -6.99
CA VAL A 10 -7.08 -5.00 -6.32
C VAL A 10 -7.45 -4.00 -5.23
N TYR A 11 -7.04 -4.25 -4.00
CA TYR A 11 -6.87 -3.24 -2.97
C TYR A 11 -5.56 -3.52 -2.27
N LEU A 12 -4.65 -2.55 -2.23
CA LEU A 12 -3.37 -2.69 -1.54
C LEU A 12 -3.28 -1.59 -0.49
N CYS A 13 -3.02 -1.96 0.76
CA CYS A 13 -2.70 -1.06 1.86
C CYS A 13 -1.38 -1.51 2.46
N TYR A 14 -0.45 -0.58 2.64
CA TYR A 14 0.82 -0.81 3.31
C TYR A 14 0.98 0.22 4.40
N CYS A 15 1.28 -0.26 5.61
CA CYS A 15 1.55 0.55 6.78
C CYS A 15 2.87 0.12 7.40
N VAL A 16 3.73 1.09 7.67
CA VAL A 16 4.92 0.88 8.49
C VAL A 16 5.07 2.04 9.43
N GLY A 17 5.38 1.76 10.69
CA GLY A 17 5.59 2.78 11.69
C GLY A 17 6.37 2.25 12.87
N HIS A 18 6.98 3.17 13.60
CA HIS A 18 7.62 2.87 14.87
C HIS A 18 7.51 4.08 15.81
N LYS A 19 7.61 3.80 17.11
CA LYS A 19 7.74 4.84 18.14
C LYS A 19 9.21 4.99 18.49
N GLY A 20 9.83 6.06 18.00
CA GLY A 20 11.22 6.38 18.30
C GLY A 20 11.34 7.43 19.42
N LYS A 21 12.58 7.79 19.74
CA LYS A 21 12.91 8.89 20.68
C LYS A 21 12.23 10.23 20.35
N PHE A 22 11.86 10.42 19.08
CA PHE A 22 11.28 11.66 18.55
C PHE A 22 9.79 11.55 18.19
N GLY A 23 9.07 10.60 18.83
CA GLY A 23 7.64 10.40 18.64
C GLY A 23 7.30 9.30 17.63
N HIS A 24 6.02 9.26 17.26
CA HIS A 24 5.48 8.27 16.33
C HIS A 24 5.78 8.65 14.89
N LYS A 25 6.53 7.81 14.18
CA LYS A 25 6.82 7.96 12.76
C LYS A 25 6.13 6.87 11.98
N PHE A 26 5.49 7.24 10.87
CA PHE A 26 4.85 6.26 10.00
C PHE A 26 4.85 6.69 8.54
N LEU A 27 4.68 5.68 7.69
CA LEU A 27 4.40 5.78 6.27
C LEU A 27 3.25 4.83 5.96
N GLU A 28 2.25 5.33 5.26
CA GLU A 28 1.09 4.57 4.82
C GLU A 28 0.75 4.96 3.39
N PHE A 29 0.38 3.97 2.59
CA PHE A 29 -0.26 4.20 1.30
C PHE A 29 -1.29 3.13 0.98
N GLU A 30 -2.34 3.55 0.26
CA GLU A 30 -3.41 2.66 -0.18
C GLU A 30 -3.82 2.92 -1.62
N PHE A 31 -4.09 1.84 -2.36
CA PHE A 31 -4.66 1.85 -3.70
C PHE A 31 -6.07 1.27 -3.68
N TRP A 32 -7.06 2.08 -4.03
CA TRP A 32 -8.45 1.66 -4.19
C TRP A 32 -8.71 1.00 -5.54
N PRO A 33 -9.73 0.13 -5.66
CA PRO A 33 -10.06 -0.52 -6.94
C PRO A 33 -10.43 0.48 -8.05
N ASN A 34 -10.88 1.68 -7.67
CA ASN A 34 -11.18 2.78 -8.60
C ASN A 34 -9.94 3.58 -9.05
N GLY A 35 -8.73 3.14 -8.69
CA GLY A 35 -7.47 3.82 -9.01
C GLY A 35 -7.14 4.99 -8.08
N LYS A 36 -7.89 5.21 -6.99
CA LYS A 36 -7.55 6.24 -6.01
C LYS A 36 -6.35 5.79 -5.17
N LEU A 37 -5.25 6.52 -5.26
CA LEU A 37 -4.08 6.41 -4.38
C LEU A 37 -4.19 7.41 -3.24
N ARG A 38 -4.04 6.95 -2.00
CA ARG A 38 -3.89 7.81 -0.82
C ARG A 38 -2.53 7.53 -0.20
N TYR A 39 -1.82 8.60 0.16
CA TYR A 39 -0.47 8.55 0.73
C TYR A 39 -0.42 9.43 1.97
N ALA A 40 0.14 8.88 3.04
CA ALA A 40 0.33 9.54 4.31
C ALA A 40 1.74 9.26 4.82
N ASN A 41 2.51 10.31 5.12
CA ASN A 41 3.83 10.18 5.70
C ASN A 41 4.00 11.17 6.84
N ASN A 42 4.34 10.65 8.01
CA ASN A 42 4.73 11.42 9.16
C ASN A 42 6.12 10.95 9.61
N SER A 43 7.17 11.52 9.04
CA SER A 43 8.57 11.17 9.35
C SER A 43 9.16 11.98 10.50
N ASN A 44 8.49 13.07 10.90
CA ASN A 44 8.91 14.05 11.90
C ASN A 44 10.38 14.50 11.71
N TYR A 45 10.87 14.49 10.45
CA TYR A 45 12.21 14.92 10.11
C TYR A 45 12.23 16.45 10.09
N LYS A 46 13.06 17.09 10.92
CA LYS A 46 13.20 18.57 10.96
C LYS A 46 11.89 19.33 11.24
N ASN A 47 11.04 18.82 12.12
CA ASN A 47 9.74 19.42 12.47
C ASN A 47 8.75 19.54 11.29
N ASP A 48 8.90 18.69 10.27
CA ASP A 48 7.98 18.72 9.14
C ASP A 48 6.57 18.30 9.53
N VAL A 49 5.58 18.91 8.87
CA VAL A 49 4.17 18.59 9.09
C VAL A 49 3.83 17.30 8.35
N MET A 50 2.89 16.50 8.87
CA MET A 50 2.42 15.30 8.22
C MET A 50 2.01 15.55 6.76
N ILE A 51 2.61 14.80 5.83
CA ILE A 51 2.30 14.88 4.41
C ILE A 51 1.12 13.96 4.12
N ARG A 52 0.05 14.51 3.52
CA ARG A 52 -1.09 13.76 3.00
C ARG A 52 -1.32 14.14 1.54
N LYS A 53 -1.40 13.13 0.67
CA LYS A 53 -1.65 13.31 -0.76
C LYS A 53 -2.67 12.29 -1.25
N GLU A 54 -3.52 12.72 -2.17
CA GLU A 54 -4.45 11.85 -2.88
C GLU A 54 -4.34 12.12 -4.38
N ALA A 55 -4.41 11.07 -5.18
CA ALA A 55 -4.40 11.16 -6.64
C ALA A 55 -5.18 9.98 -7.25
N TYR A 56 -5.58 10.11 -8.51
CA TYR A 56 -6.06 8.97 -9.30
C TYR A 56 -4.96 8.53 -10.25
N VAL A 57 -4.68 7.23 -10.27
CA VAL A 57 -3.71 6.63 -11.20
C VAL A 57 -4.41 6.04 -12.41
N HIS A 58 -3.68 5.97 -13.52
CA HIS A 58 -4.19 5.33 -14.73
C HIS A 58 -4.29 3.81 -14.55
N LYS A 59 -5.18 3.17 -15.33
CA LYS A 59 -5.41 1.72 -15.29
C LYS A 59 -4.12 0.90 -15.47
N SER A 60 -3.20 1.36 -16.31
CA SER A 60 -1.90 0.68 -16.51
C SER A 60 -1.05 0.59 -15.24
N VAL A 61 -1.16 1.56 -14.33
CA VAL A 61 -0.49 1.51 -13.02
C VAL A 61 -1.12 0.42 -12.15
N MET A 62 -2.45 0.30 -12.17
CA MET A 62 -3.17 -0.73 -11.43
C MET A 62 -2.86 -2.14 -11.97
N GLU A 63 -2.71 -2.29 -13.29
CA GLU A 63 -2.33 -3.54 -13.94
C GLU A 63 -0.90 -3.96 -13.57
N GLU A 64 0.04 -3.01 -13.55
CA GLU A 64 1.42 -3.27 -13.15
C GLU A 64 1.54 -3.60 -11.65
N LEU A 65 0.77 -2.90 -10.81
CA LEU A 65 0.68 -3.23 -9.39
C LEU A 65 0.23 -4.67 -9.18
N LYS A 66 -0.78 -5.11 -9.92
CA LYS A 66 -1.26 -6.49 -9.90
C LYS A 66 -0.18 -7.47 -10.37
N ARG A 67 0.52 -7.17 -11.46
CA ARG A 67 1.63 -8.01 -11.97
C ARG A 67 2.71 -8.22 -10.91
N ILE A 68 3.12 -7.15 -10.21
CA ILE A 68 4.13 -7.24 -9.14
C ILE A 68 3.64 -8.13 -7.98
N ILE A 69 2.38 -7.98 -7.57
CA ILE A 69 1.78 -8.82 -6.52
C ILE A 69 1.76 -10.29 -6.94
N ASP A 70 1.29 -10.58 -8.16
CA ASP A 70 1.19 -11.94 -8.68
C ASP A 70 2.59 -12.60 -8.80
N ASP A 71 3.58 -11.88 -9.35
CA ASP A 71 4.96 -12.35 -9.52
C ASP A 71 5.69 -12.59 -8.19
N SER A 72 5.31 -11.85 -7.13
CA SER A 72 5.91 -12.01 -5.80
C SER A 72 5.46 -13.26 -5.06
N GLU A 73 4.35 -13.87 -5.50
CA GLU A 73 3.66 -14.97 -4.82
C GLU A 73 3.27 -14.69 -3.35
N ILE A 74 3.26 -13.42 -2.91
CA ILE A 74 2.99 -13.03 -1.51
C ILE A 74 1.65 -13.54 -0.97
N THR A 75 0.69 -13.81 -1.87
CA THR A 75 -0.62 -14.39 -1.53
C THR A 75 -0.56 -15.84 -1.08
N LYS A 76 0.60 -16.49 -1.21
CA LYS A 76 0.86 -17.86 -0.72
C LYS A 76 1.55 -17.87 0.65
N GLU A 77 1.99 -16.72 1.15
CA GLU A 77 2.68 -16.59 2.43
C GLU A 77 1.70 -16.43 3.60
N ASP A 78 2.14 -16.82 4.80
CA ASP A 78 1.41 -16.70 6.06
C ASP A 78 2.33 -16.08 7.13
N ASP A 79 1.84 -15.07 7.84
CA ASP A 79 2.60 -14.34 8.85
C ASP A 79 2.58 -15.01 10.25
N ALA A 80 1.98 -16.19 10.39
CA ALA A 80 1.87 -16.92 11.66
C ALA A 80 3.20 -17.19 12.38
N LEU A 81 4.32 -17.20 11.67
CA LEU A 81 5.67 -17.40 12.21
C LEU A 81 6.54 -16.14 12.18
N TRP A 82 5.99 -15.00 11.75
CA TRP A 82 6.73 -13.75 11.70
C TRP A 82 6.85 -13.13 13.09
N PRO A 83 7.87 -12.30 13.35
CA PRO A 83 7.95 -11.54 14.58
C PRO A 83 6.70 -10.65 14.76
N PRO A 84 6.09 -10.62 15.95
CA PRO A 84 4.98 -9.71 16.20
C PRO A 84 5.45 -8.26 16.11
N PRO A 85 4.53 -7.30 15.84
CA PRO A 85 4.83 -5.89 15.99
C PRO A 85 5.29 -5.57 17.42
N ASP A 86 6.36 -4.77 17.54
CA ASP A 86 6.88 -4.27 18.83
C ASP A 86 6.01 -3.17 19.46
#